data_AF-A0A939Z5L7-F1
#
_entry.id   AF-A0A939Z5L7-F1
#
_cell.length_a   1.000
_cell.length_b   1.000
_cell.length_c   1.000
_cell.angle_alpha   90.00
_cell.angle_beta   90.00
_cell.angle_gamma   90.00
#
_symmetry.space_group_name_H-M   'P 1'
#
loop_
_entity.id
_entity.type
_entity.pdbx_description
1 polymer ?
#
loop_
_entity_poly.entity_id
_entity_poly.type
_entity_poly.pdbx_seq_one_letter_code
_entity_poly.pdbx_strand_id
1 'polypeptide(L)'
;QGLPDAFGDGEAMADRQLRRLTNNVRALKYVKNMLALRARPAELAGAALPQSRMLLDGSVCPRDLILLAAAREESGRGAEAARALAARLEERARDFEARLAEPRVTGQDLLDAGRRPGAQMKPMLDFARRLHFEGVDREEALARTLEEFAENRP
;
A
#
# COMPACT_ATOMS: atom_id res chain seq x y z
N GLN A 1 -24.27 -0.54 -17.71
CA GLN A 1 -24.98 -0.28 -16.44
C GLN A 1 -23.89 -0.03 -15.41
N GLY A 2 -23.64 1.25 -15.10
CA GLY A 2 -22.61 1.64 -14.12
C GLY A 2 -23.14 1.41 -12.71
N LEU A 3 -22.39 0.66 -11.91
CA LEU A 3 -22.64 0.54 -10.48
C LEU A 3 -22.53 1.93 -9.84
N PRO A 4 -23.50 2.34 -9.00
CA PRO A 4 -23.39 3.61 -8.28
C PRO A 4 -22.23 3.54 -7.28
N ASP A 5 -21.50 4.66 -7.17
CA ASP A 5 -20.39 4.96 -6.26
C ASP A 5 -20.75 4.90 -4.75
N ALA A 6 -21.40 3.82 -4.30
CA ALA A 6 -21.85 3.66 -2.91
C ALA A 6 -20.71 3.47 -1.90
N PHE A 7 -19.44 3.49 -2.34
CA PHE A 7 -18.28 3.31 -1.45
C PHE A 7 -17.70 4.63 -0.92
N GLY A 8 -18.00 5.78 -1.55
CA GLY A 8 -17.55 7.10 -1.10
C GLY A 8 -18.24 7.59 0.18
N ASP A 9 -19.48 7.17 0.40
CA ASP A 9 -20.30 7.64 1.54
C ASP A 9 -19.79 7.13 2.90
N GLY A 10 -19.23 5.91 2.95
CA GLY A 10 -18.76 5.30 4.19
C GLY A 10 -17.52 5.98 4.78
N GLU A 11 -16.55 6.37 3.94
CA GLU A 11 -15.34 7.04 4.42
C GLU A 11 -15.64 8.48 4.86
N ALA A 12 -16.44 9.21 4.09
CA ALA A 12 -16.83 10.58 4.42
C ALA A 12 -17.66 10.65 5.72
N MET A 13 -18.58 9.69 5.91
CA MET A 13 -19.34 9.56 7.15
C MET A 13 -18.43 9.23 8.34
N ALA A 14 -17.52 8.27 8.18
CA ALA A 14 -16.58 7.89 9.23
C ALA A 14 -15.66 9.06 9.63
N ASP A 15 -15.09 9.80 8.66
CA ASP A 15 -14.25 10.97 8.94
C ASP A 15 -15.04 12.04 9.72
N ARG A 16 -16.28 12.33 9.31
CA ARG A 16 -17.15 13.30 10.00
C ARG A 16 -17.44 12.88 11.44
N GLN A 17 -17.76 11.61 11.66
CA GLN A 17 -18.11 11.13 13.01
C GLN A 17 -16.87 11.00 13.90
N LEU A 18 -15.74 10.54 13.36
CA LEU A 18 -14.49 10.42 14.13
C LEU A 18 -13.97 11.79 14.59
N ARG A 19 -14.09 12.84 13.76
CA ARG A 19 -13.70 14.21 14.15
C ARG A 19 -14.52 14.78 15.31
N ARG A 20 -15.70 14.23 15.59
CA ARG A 20 -16.49 14.58 16.78
C ARG A 20 -15.98 13.89 18.04
N LEU A 21 -15.33 12.74 17.90
CA LEU A 21 -14.84 11.92 19.00
C LEU A 21 -13.37 12.22 19.34
N THR A 22 -12.55 12.53 18.34
CA THR A 22 -11.12 12.74 18.52
C THR A 22 -10.52 13.64 17.44
N ASN A 23 -9.46 14.36 17.82
CA ASN A 23 -8.58 15.10 16.92
C ASN A 23 -7.21 14.40 16.72
N ASN A 24 -7.06 13.16 17.20
CA ASN A 24 -5.82 12.41 17.05
C ASN A 24 -5.58 12.07 15.57
N VAL A 25 -4.60 12.76 14.97
CA VAL A 25 -4.27 12.64 13.54
C VAL A 25 -3.87 11.21 13.16
N ARG A 26 -3.21 10.46 14.05
CA ARG A 26 -2.81 9.07 13.79
C ARG A 26 -4.02 8.15 13.74
N ALA A 27 -4.94 8.30 14.70
CA ALA A 27 -6.19 7.52 14.72
C ALA A 27 -7.05 7.81 13.49
N LEU A 28 -7.20 9.09 13.11
CA LEU A 28 -7.92 9.49 11.90
C LEU A 28 -7.28 8.90 10.64
N LYS A 29 -5.95 9.00 10.49
CA LYS A 29 -5.22 8.41 9.35
C LYS A 29 -5.43 6.90 9.28
N TYR A 30 -5.32 6.21 10.42
CA TYR A 30 -5.50 4.76 10.51
C TYR A 30 -6.90 4.34 10.04
N VAL A 31 -7.97 4.89 10.62
CA VAL A 31 -9.33 4.46 10.27
C VAL A 31 -9.65 4.76 8.80
N LYS A 32 -9.27 5.94 8.30
CA LYS A 32 -9.47 6.27 6.88
C LYS A 32 -8.74 5.31 5.95
N ASN A 33 -7.49 4.99 6.25
CA ASN A 33 -6.70 4.04 5.47
C ASN A 33 -7.31 2.64 5.48
N MET A 34 -7.73 2.14 6.65
CA MET A 34 -8.40 0.84 6.76
C MET A 34 -9.72 0.81 5.99
N LEU A 35 -10.53 1.87 6.07
CA LEU A 35 -11.79 1.95 5.33
C LEU A 35 -11.57 2.02 3.82
N ALA A 36 -10.60 2.81 3.36
CA ALA A 36 -10.30 2.93 1.93
C ALA A 36 -9.81 1.61 1.33
N LEU A 37 -9.07 0.80 2.10
CA LEU A 37 -8.50 -0.46 1.63
C LEU A 37 -9.38 -1.69 1.92
N ARG A 38 -10.46 -1.57 2.70
CA ARG A 38 -11.21 -2.69 3.31
C ARG A 38 -11.63 -3.86 2.39
N ALA A 39 -11.88 -3.62 1.11
CA ALA A 39 -12.30 -4.66 0.16
C ALA A 39 -11.14 -5.21 -0.69
N ARG A 40 -10.07 -4.43 -0.83
CA ARG A 40 -8.98 -4.69 -1.77
C ARG A 40 -8.17 -5.96 -1.45
N PRO A 41 -7.92 -6.34 -0.19
CA PRO A 41 -7.21 -7.59 0.10
C PRO A 41 -7.96 -8.82 -0.42
N ALA A 42 -9.28 -8.88 -0.26
CA ALA A 42 -10.07 -10.00 -0.75
C ALA A 42 -10.02 -10.09 -2.29
N GLU A 43 -10.13 -8.95 -2.98
CA GLU A 43 -10.03 -8.85 -4.44
C GLU A 43 -8.65 -9.29 -4.97
N LEU A 44 -7.60 -8.97 -4.22
CA LEU A 44 -6.21 -9.18 -4.65
C LEU A 44 -5.54 -10.40 -4.00
N ALA A 45 -6.27 -11.22 -3.25
CA ALA A 45 -5.72 -12.45 -2.67
C ALA A 45 -5.13 -13.40 -3.75
N GLY A 46 -5.76 -13.43 -4.93
CA GLY A 46 -5.30 -14.16 -6.11
C GLY A 46 -4.40 -13.38 -7.07
N ALA A 47 -4.07 -12.13 -6.75
CA ALA A 47 -3.26 -11.27 -7.62
C ALA A 47 -1.80 -11.69 -7.65
N ALA A 48 -1.04 -11.13 -8.59
CA ALA A 48 0.41 -11.33 -8.65
C ALA A 48 1.08 -10.71 -7.41
N LEU A 49 2.28 -11.19 -7.08
CA LEU A 49 3.04 -10.72 -5.91
C LEU A 49 3.28 -9.20 -5.92
N PRO A 50 3.70 -8.54 -7.04
CA PRO A 50 3.87 -7.09 -7.07
C PRO A 50 2.60 -6.31 -6.69
N GLN A 51 1.45 -6.74 -7.20
CA GLN A 51 0.16 -6.09 -6.94
C GLN A 51 -0.22 -6.21 -5.46
N SER A 52 0.02 -7.39 -4.87
CA SER A 52 -0.21 -7.64 -3.45
C SER A 52 0.71 -6.79 -2.58
N ARG A 53 2.01 -6.72 -2.92
CA ARG A 53 3.00 -5.90 -2.21
C ARG A 53 2.63 -4.42 -2.23
N MET A 54 2.26 -3.88 -3.39
CA MET A 54 1.85 -2.47 -3.52
C MET A 54 0.59 -2.16 -2.72
N LEU A 55 -0.37 -3.10 -2.65
CA LEU A 55 -1.55 -2.93 -1.78
C LEU A 55 -1.13 -2.81 -0.31
N LEU A 56 -0.27 -3.71 0.16
CA LEU A 56 0.18 -3.76 1.54
C LEU A 56 1.08 -2.55 1.89
N ASP A 57 1.86 -2.05 0.93
CA ASP A 57 2.66 -0.84 1.09
C ASP A 57 1.81 0.41 1.37
N GLY A 58 0.64 0.50 0.73
CA GLY A 58 -0.33 1.57 0.97
C GLY A 58 -1.04 1.46 2.32
N SER A 59 -0.92 0.33 3.04
CA SER A 59 -1.57 0.11 4.32
C SER A 59 -0.73 0.65 5.48
N VAL A 60 -1.37 1.39 6.39
CA VAL A 60 -0.77 1.83 7.64
C VAL A 60 -0.55 0.66 8.60
N CYS A 61 -1.40 -0.37 8.53
CA CYS A 61 -1.25 -1.60 9.29
C CYS A 61 -1.69 -2.81 8.44
N PRO A 62 -0.75 -3.46 7.72
CA PRO A 62 -1.06 -4.61 6.87
C PRO A 62 -1.77 -5.76 7.61
N ARG A 63 -1.34 -6.06 8.85
CA ARG A 63 -1.94 -7.14 9.66
C ARG A 63 -3.41 -6.87 10.00
N ASP A 64 -3.73 -5.67 10.46
CA ASP A 64 -5.12 -5.31 10.81
C ASP A 64 -6.03 -5.32 9.57
N LEU A 65 -5.48 -4.92 8.42
CA LEU A 65 -6.19 -4.97 7.15
C LEU A 65 -6.56 -6.41 6.74
N ILE A 66 -5.71 -7.40 7.05
CA ILE A 66 -6.00 -8.83 6.82
C ILE A 66 -7.12 -9.31 7.73
N LEU A 67 -7.07 -8.97 9.02
CA LEU A 67 -8.14 -9.31 9.96
C LEU A 67 -9.48 -8.69 9.53
N LEU A 68 -9.46 -7.43 9.07
CA LEU A 68 -10.65 -6.75 8.57
C LEU A 68 -11.22 -7.44 7.32
N ALA A 69 -10.36 -7.88 6.39
CA ALA A 69 -10.78 -8.61 5.21
C ALA A 69 -11.40 -9.97 5.58
N ALA A 70 -10.77 -10.71 6.50
CA ALA A 70 -11.29 -12.00 6.99
C ALA A 70 -12.65 -11.85 7.68
N ALA A 71 -12.83 -10.86 8.56
CA ALA A 71 -14.10 -10.61 9.24
C ALA A 71 -15.24 -10.27 8.25
N ARG A 72 -14.93 -9.53 7.17
CA ARG A 72 -15.89 -9.25 6.10
C ARG A 72 -16.26 -10.52 5.33
N GLU A 73 -15.27 -11.34 5.00
CA GLU A 73 -15.47 -12.62 4.31
C GLU A 73 -16.28 -13.58 5.17
N GLU A 74 -16.06 -13.62 6.49
CA GLU A 74 -16.83 -14.44 7.43
C GLU A 74 -18.31 -14.04 7.44
N SER A 75 -18.58 -12.74 7.48
CA SER A 75 -19.94 -12.19 7.45
C SER A 75 -20.68 -12.50 6.13
N GLY A 76 -19.95 -12.69 5.02
CA GLY A 76 -20.54 -12.94 3.70
C GLY A 76 -20.58 -14.40 3.26
N ARG A 77 -19.53 -15.17 3.56
CA ARG A 77 -19.31 -16.55 3.08
C ARG A 77 -18.99 -17.56 4.17
N GLY A 78 -18.95 -17.14 5.44
CA GLY A 78 -18.75 -18.00 6.60
C GLY A 78 -17.28 -18.19 7.00
N ALA A 79 -17.10 -18.80 8.18
CA ALA A 79 -15.81 -18.90 8.86
C ALA A 79 -14.72 -19.66 8.08
N GLU A 80 -15.10 -20.68 7.30
CA GLU A 80 -14.13 -21.46 6.52
C GLU A 80 -13.51 -20.63 5.39
N ALA A 81 -14.35 -19.91 4.63
CA ALA A 81 -13.91 -19.01 3.58
C ALA A 81 -13.01 -17.90 4.14
N ALA A 82 -13.37 -17.35 5.30
CA ALA A 82 -12.59 -16.34 6.00
C ALA A 82 -11.20 -16.83 6.41
N ARG A 83 -11.10 -18.04 6.97
CA ARG A 83 -9.81 -18.66 7.34
C ARG A 83 -8.94 -18.92 6.10
N ALA A 84 -9.53 -19.43 5.02
CA ALA A 84 -8.81 -19.66 3.77
C ALA A 84 -8.28 -18.35 3.17
N LEU A 85 -9.07 -17.28 3.22
CA LEU A 85 -8.65 -15.94 2.79
C LEU A 85 -7.52 -15.42 3.68
N ALA A 86 -7.67 -15.47 5.00
CA ALA A 86 -6.66 -15.02 5.96
C ALA A 86 -5.32 -15.71 5.74
N ALA A 87 -5.30 -17.04 5.60
CA ALA A 87 -4.07 -17.80 5.36
C ALA A 87 -3.34 -17.37 4.07
N ARG A 88 -4.09 -17.12 2.98
CA ARG A 88 -3.51 -16.60 1.73
C ARG A 88 -2.94 -15.20 1.91
N LEU A 89 -3.66 -14.32 2.59
CA LEU A 89 -3.20 -12.95 2.83
C LEU A 89 -2.00 -12.89 3.76
N GLU A 90 -1.90 -13.79 4.74
CA GLU A 90 -0.73 -13.94 5.61
C GLU A 90 0.50 -14.38 4.81
N GLU A 91 0.36 -15.24 3.81
CA GLU A 91 1.45 -15.56 2.89
C GLU A 91 1.92 -14.33 2.11
N ARG A 92 0.99 -13.53 1.57
CA ARG A 92 1.31 -12.27 0.90
C ARG A 92 1.98 -11.27 1.85
N ALA A 93 1.54 -11.19 3.10
CA ALA A 93 2.15 -10.33 4.10
C ALA A 93 3.58 -10.75 4.41
N ARG A 94 3.85 -12.05 4.56
CA ARG A 94 5.20 -12.58 4.76
C ARG A 94 6.12 -12.23 3.59
N ASP A 95 5.64 -12.42 2.36
CA ASP A 95 6.39 -12.03 1.16
C ASP A 95 6.66 -10.52 1.11
N PHE A 96 5.66 -9.69 1.42
CA PHE A 96 5.82 -8.25 1.51
C PHE A 96 6.81 -7.83 2.59
N GLU A 97 6.75 -8.42 3.80
CA GLU A 97 7.66 -8.13 4.90
C GLU A 97 9.11 -8.54 4.57
N ALA A 98 9.29 -9.72 3.94
CA ALA A 98 10.58 -10.17 3.46
C ALA A 98 11.15 -9.18 2.44
N ARG A 99 10.36 -8.79 1.44
CA ARG A 99 10.80 -7.81 0.45
C ARG A 99 11.05 -6.44 1.06
N LEU A 100 10.24 -6.00 2.02
CA LEU A 100 10.40 -4.70 2.70
C LEU A 100 11.73 -4.60 3.48
N ALA A 101 12.25 -5.73 3.98
CA ALA A 101 13.50 -5.82 4.72
C ALA A 101 14.75 -5.78 3.83
N GLU A 102 14.60 -6.01 2.53
CA GLU A 102 15.71 -5.96 1.58
C GLU A 102 16.23 -4.52 1.37
N PRO A 103 17.53 -4.35 1.04
CA PRO A 103 18.08 -3.05 0.67
C PRO A 103 17.29 -2.42 -0.49
N ARG A 104 17.00 -1.13 -0.36
CA ARG A 104 16.27 -0.33 -1.35
C ARG A 104 16.96 1.00 -1.59
N VAL A 105 16.60 1.67 -2.67
CA VAL A 105 17.07 3.03 -2.94
C VAL A 105 16.65 3.97 -1.82
N THR A 106 17.62 4.75 -1.35
CA THR A 106 17.48 5.73 -0.27
C THR A 106 17.75 7.14 -0.77
N GLY A 107 17.48 8.14 0.07
CA GLY A 107 17.85 9.52 -0.23
C GLY A 107 19.35 9.68 -0.42
N GLN A 108 20.18 8.94 0.35
CA GLN A 108 21.63 9.01 0.23
C GLN A 108 22.10 8.51 -1.14
N ASP A 109 21.51 7.44 -1.66
CA ASP A 109 21.84 6.92 -2.99
C ASP A 109 21.60 7.96 -4.10
N LEU A 110 20.53 8.76 -3.96
CA LEU A 110 20.23 9.85 -4.89
C LEU A 110 21.25 11.00 -4.77
N LEU A 111 21.68 11.33 -3.55
CA LEU A 111 22.70 12.36 -3.31
C LEU A 111 24.06 11.93 -3.87
N ASP A 112 24.44 10.67 -3.65
CA ASP A 112 25.69 10.08 -4.15
C ASP A 112 25.69 10.04 -5.69
N ALA A 113 24.52 9.85 -6.30
CA ALA A 113 24.30 9.98 -7.74
C ALA A 113 24.21 11.44 -8.25
N GLY A 114 24.49 12.44 -7.41
CA GLY A 114 24.55 13.85 -7.79
C GLY A 114 23.20 14.58 -7.84
N ARG A 115 22.10 13.97 -7.36
CA ARG A 115 20.81 14.66 -7.25
C ARG A 115 20.84 15.66 -6.09
N ARG A 116 20.21 16.82 -6.29
CA ARG A 116 20.12 17.85 -5.27
C ARG A 116 18.86 17.64 -4.41
N PRO A 117 18.93 17.90 -3.09
CA PRO A 117 17.75 17.96 -2.25
C PRO A 117 16.71 18.94 -2.81
N GLY A 118 15.45 18.52 -2.85
CA GLY A 118 14.37 19.36 -3.36
C GLY A 118 13.05 18.60 -3.55
N ALA A 119 12.06 19.28 -4.11
CA ALA A 119 10.71 18.74 -4.30
C ALA A 119 10.68 17.45 -5.16
N GLN A 120 11.65 17.27 -6.07
CA GLN A 120 11.76 16.09 -6.94
C GLN A 120 12.26 14.83 -6.23
N MET A 121 12.85 14.97 -5.03
CA MET A 121 13.41 13.82 -4.31
C MET A 121 12.31 12.85 -3.84
N LYS A 122 11.15 13.37 -3.44
CA LYS A 122 10.01 12.53 -3.04
C LYS A 122 9.47 11.69 -4.20
N PRO A 123 9.13 12.27 -5.37
CA PRO A 123 8.76 11.51 -6.56
C PRO A 123 9.76 10.42 -6.97
N MET A 124 11.07 10.73 -6.92
CA MET A 124 12.13 9.75 -7.19
C MET A 124 12.08 8.57 -6.21
N LEU A 125 11.99 8.85 -4.90
CA LEU A 125 11.92 7.80 -3.89
C LEU A 125 10.62 6.99 -3.97
N ASP A 126 9.50 7.63 -4.28
CA ASP A 126 8.20 6.97 -4.46
C ASP A 126 8.25 6.04 -5.71
N PHE A 127 8.90 6.47 -6.81
CA PHE A 127 9.13 5.66 -8.00
C PHE A 127 10.07 4.47 -7.72
N ALA A 128 11.21 4.72 -7.06
CA ALA A 128 12.15 3.66 -6.71
C ALA A 128 11.53 2.64 -5.75
N ARG A 129 10.68 3.09 -4.81
CA ARG A 129 9.90 2.21 -3.93
C ARG A 129 8.92 1.33 -4.70
N ARG A 130 8.31 1.86 -5.77
CA ARG A 130 7.46 1.04 -6.65
C ARG A 130 8.27 -0.05 -7.35
N LEU A 131 9.39 0.30 -7.96
CA LEU A 131 10.30 -0.68 -8.60
C LEU A 131 10.75 -1.76 -7.61
N HIS A 132 11.04 -1.37 -6.36
CA HIS A 132 11.39 -2.30 -5.29
C HIS A 132 10.31 -3.37 -5.09
N PHE A 133 9.03 -2.98 -5.02
CA PHE A 133 7.94 -3.96 -4.83
C PHE A 133 7.58 -4.72 -6.12
N GLU A 134 7.93 -4.21 -7.29
CA GLU A 134 7.87 -4.93 -8.56
C GLU A 134 8.94 -6.04 -8.67
N GLY A 135 9.93 -6.04 -7.80
CA GLY A 135 10.98 -7.07 -7.75
C GLY A 135 12.31 -6.66 -8.38
N VAL A 136 12.45 -5.39 -8.77
CA VAL A 136 13.69 -4.83 -9.32
C VAL A 136 14.73 -4.69 -8.20
N ASP A 137 15.96 -5.14 -8.42
CA ASP A 137 17.03 -5.00 -7.42
C ASP A 137 17.42 -3.53 -7.20
N ARG A 138 18.16 -3.25 -6.11
CA ARG A 138 18.49 -1.87 -5.71
C ARG A 138 19.29 -1.10 -6.76
N GLU A 139 20.24 -1.74 -7.43
CA GLU A 139 21.13 -1.07 -8.39
C GLU A 139 20.37 -0.75 -9.68
N GLU A 140 19.62 -1.72 -10.20
CA GLU A 140 18.75 -1.51 -11.36
C GLU A 140 17.65 -0.47 -11.05
N ALA A 141 17.06 -0.52 -9.85
CA ALA A 141 16.04 0.44 -9.44
C ALA A 141 16.59 1.87 -9.37
N LEU A 142 17.84 2.05 -8.90
CA LEU A 142 18.50 3.35 -8.90
C LEU A 142 18.72 3.85 -10.33
N ALA A 143 19.28 3.01 -11.20
CA ALA A 143 19.54 3.36 -12.60
C ALA A 143 18.26 3.81 -13.32
N ARG A 144 17.18 3.02 -13.21
CA ARG A 144 15.87 3.34 -13.82
C ARG A 144 15.23 4.59 -13.22
N THR A 145 15.41 4.83 -11.92
CA THR A 145 14.93 6.06 -11.28
C THR A 145 15.70 7.28 -11.80
N LEU A 146 17.02 7.16 -11.98
CA LEU A 146 17.82 8.26 -12.51
C LEU A 146 17.50 8.53 -13.98
N GLU A 147 17.21 7.49 -14.78
CA GLU A 147 16.79 7.60 -16.17
C GLU A 147 15.41 8.27 -16.30
N GLU A 148 14.41 7.79 -15.56
CA GLU A 148 13.05 8.35 -15.57
C GLU A 148 13.02 9.84 -15.24
N PHE A 149 13.91 10.27 -14.34
CA PHE A 149 14.02 11.66 -13.90
C PHE A 149 15.28 12.36 -14.42
N ALA A 150 15.91 11.84 -15.48
CA ALA A 150 17.10 12.43 -16.07
C ALA A 150 16.81 13.85 -16.57
N GLU A 151 15.61 14.09 -17.12
CA GLU A 151 15.22 15.36 -17.72
C GLU A 151 13.70 15.53 -17.60
N ASN A 152 13.23 16.75 -17.27
CA ASN A 152 11.87 17.17 -17.58
C ASN A 152 11.65 16.96 -19.08
N ARG A 153 11.05 15.84 -19.50
CA ARG A 153 10.51 15.77 -20.85
C ARG A 153 9.40 16.84 -20.96
N PRO A 154 9.43 17.68 -22.01
CA PRO A 154 8.40 18.69 -22.26
C PRO A 154 7.02 18.05 -22.47
#